data_AF-A0A850SZE1-F1
#
_entry.id   AF-A0A850SZE1-F1
#
_cell.length_a   1.000
_cell.length_b   1.000
_cell.length_c   1.000
_cell.angle_alpha   90.00
_cell.angle_beta   90.00
_cell.angle_gamma   90.00
#
_symmetry.space_group_name_H-M   'P 1'
#
loop_
_entity.id
_entity.type
_entity.pdbx_description
1 polymer ?
#
loop_
_entity_poly.entity_id
_entity_poly.type
_entity_poly.pdbx_seq_one_letter_code
_entity_poly.pdbx_strand_id
1 'polypeptide(L)'
;MDDADLEALERELPALTRIRRFSASLARIPWFSNLGEPLTAGARAAARQYTEGLGFPDAEVAILVDWDDAAAAAEHQNWNSPAWEAEELLRSDLTARALDILSEEALGIALTLIADRILEPAREAMEQASFIWDVEDEAQKQL
;
A
#
# COMPACT_ATOMS: atom_id res chain seq x y z
N MET A 1 -18.27 -30.75 -1.01
CA MET A 1 -17.55 -30.36 -2.23
C MET A 1 -18.11 -31.21 -3.33
N ASP A 2 -19.01 -30.62 -4.10
CA ASP A 2 -19.54 -31.23 -5.30
C ASP A 2 -18.69 -30.85 -6.53
N ASP A 3 -19.05 -31.34 -7.71
CA ASP A 3 -18.31 -31.07 -8.94
C ASP A 3 -18.36 -29.58 -9.33
N ALA A 4 -19.40 -28.84 -8.92
CA ALA A 4 -19.54 -27.41 -9.21
C ALA A 4 -18.61 -26.56 -8.32
N ASP A 5 -18.48 -26.92 -7.04
CA ASP A 5 -17.50 -26.33 -6.12
C ASP A 5 -16.06 -26.50 -6.65
N LEU A 6 -15.76 -27.69 -7.20
CA LEU A 6 -14.44 -27.99 -7.75
C LEU A 6 -14.16 -27.17 -9.02
N GLU A 7 -15.12 -27.07 -9.94
CA GLU A 7 -14.99 -26.28 -11.15
C GLU A 7 -14.84 -24.77 -10.87
N ALA A 8 -15.56 -24.26 -9.86
CA ALA A 8 -15.40 -22.89 -9.40
C ALA A 8 -13.99 -22.62 -8.88
N LEU A 9 -13.47 -23.52 -8.03
CA LEU A 9 -12.11 -23.41 -7.50
C LEU A 9 -11.06 -23.46 -8.62
N GLU A 10 -11.22 -24.36 -9.60
CA GLU A 10 -10.30 -24.47 -10.74
C GLU A 10 -10.19 -23.18 -11.56
N ARG A 11 -11.29 -22.42 -11.68
CA ARG A 11 -11.31 -21.11 -12.36
C ARG A 11 -10.53 -20.04 -11.59
N GLU A 12 -10.52 -20.09 -10.27
CA GLU A 12 -9.83 -19.13 -9.40
C GLU A 12 -8.32 -19.42 -9.24
N LEU A 13 -7.89 -20.68 -9.34
CA LEU A 13 -6.51 -21.13 -9.14
C LEU A 13 -5.43 -20.28 -9.86
N PRO A 14 -5.61 -19.87 -11.13
CA PRO A 14 -4.62 -19.03 -11.81
C PRO A 14 -4.46 -17.64 -11.16
N ALA A 15 -5.54 -17.03 -10.69
CA ALA A 15 -5.49 -15.72 -10.02
C ALA A 15 -4.82 -15.86 -8.64
N LEU A 16 -5.22 -16.85 -7.85
CA LEU A 16 -4.61 -17.16 -6.55
C LEU A 16 -3.12 -17.46 -6.66
N THR A 17 -2.70 -18.17 -7.71
CA THR A 17 -1.27 -18.44 -7.97
C THR A 17 -0.48 -17.14 -8.22
N ARG A 18 -1.05 -16.19 -8.97
CA ARG A 18 -0.41 -14.88 -9.22
C ARG A 18 -0.33 -14.08 -7.93
N ILE A 19 -1.40 -14.04 -7.15
CA ILE A 19 -1.43 -13.37 -5.84
C ILE A 19 -0.36 -13.93 -4.91
N ARG A 20 -0.20 -15.25 -4.82
CA ARG A 20 0.85 -15.87 -4.00
C ARG A 20 2.26 -15.47 -4.43
N ARG A 21 2.51 -15.38 -5.74
CA ARG A 21 3.83 -14.95 -6.27
C ARG A 21 4.08 -13.48 -6.00
N PHE A 22 3.04 -12.66 -6.19
CA PHE A 22 3.08 -11.24 -5.87
C PHE A 22 3.36 -11.03 -4.38
N SER A 23 2.63 -11.67 -3.48
CA SER A 23 2.84 -11.52 -2.03
C SER A 23 4.24 -11.96 -1.59
N ALA A 24 4.80 -13.02 -2.19
CA ALA A 24 6.18 -13.43 -1.95
C ALA A 24 7.22 -12.42 -2.45
N SER A 25 6.86 -11.52 -3.37
CA SER A 25 7.74 -10.44 -3.83
C SER A 25 7.74 -9.23 -2.90
N LEU A 26 6.64 -9.00 -2.16
CA LEU A 26 6.47 -7.86 -1.26
C LEU A 26 7.43 -7.90 -0.06
N ALA A 27 7.77 -9.10 0.41
CA ALA A 27 8.73 -9.29 1.50
C ALA A 27 10.15 -8.78 1.19
N ARG A 28 10.46 -8.46 -0.08
CA ARG A 28 11.77 -7.93 -0.50
C ARG A 28 11.76 -6.43 -0.73
N ILE A 29 10.65 -5.74 -0.46
CA ILE A 29 10.58 -4.30 -0.60
C ILE A 29 11.51 -3.66 0.46
N PRO A 30 12.46 -2.80 0.07
CA PRO A 30 13.34 -2.11 1.00
C PRO A 30 12.59 -0.93 1.62
N TRP A 31 11.65 -1.23 2.52
CA TRP A 31 10.85 -0.22 3.21
C TRP A 31 11.76 0.81 3.88
N PHE A 32 11.39 2.10 3.75
CA PHE A 32 12.08 3.22 4.41
C PHE A 32 13.58 3.40 4.07
N SER A 33 14.12 2.69 3.08
CA SER A 33 15.57 2.69 2.79
C SER A 33 16.14 4.01 2.29
N ASN A 34 15.28 4.94 1.85
CA ASN A 34 15.67 6.24 1.28
C ASN A 34 15.20 7.40 2.17
N LEU A 35 14.86 7.16 3.43
CA LEU A 35 14.53 8.25 4.35
C LEU A 35 15.73 9.18 4.52
N GLY A 36 15.48 10.50 4.48
CA GLY A 36 16.51 11.53 4.52
C GLY A 36 17.36 11.67 3.26
N GLU A 37 17.17 10.81 2.26
CA GLU A 37 17.88 10.89 0.98
C GLU A 37 17.07 11.70 -0.06
N PRO A 38 17.73 12.36 -1.01
CA PRO A 38 17.04 13.00 -2.12
C PRO A 38 16.16 12.00 -2.90
N LEU A 39 14.95 12.45 -3.27
CA LEU A 39 14.01 11.62 -4.01
C LEU A 39 14.62 11.11 -5.33
N THR A 40 14.74 9.78 -5.45
CA THR A 40 15.33 9.13 -6.62
C THR A 40 14.50 9.38 -7.88
N ALA A 41 15.13 9.25 -9.06
CA ALA A 41 14.41 9.35 -10.34
C ALA A 41 13.27 8.33 -10.44
N GLY A 42 13.46 7.12 -9.89
CA GLY A 42 12.41 6.08 -9.85
C GLY A 42 11.24 6.47 -8.96
N ALA A 43 11.50 7.03 -7.77
CA ALA A 43 10.44 7.47 -6.87
C ALA A 43 9.65 8.66 -7.45
N ARG A 44 10.32 9.61 -8.12
CA ARG A 44 9.66 10.70 -8.86
C ARG A 44 8.76 10.18 -9.98
N ALA A 45 9.25 9.20 -10.74
CA ALA A 45 8.47 8.59 -11.82
C ALA A 45 7.24 7.85 -11.28
N ALA A 46 7.39 7.11 -10.18
CA ALA A 46 6.28 6.41 -9.53
C ALA A 46 5.22 7.39 -8.99
N ALA A 47 5.64 8.46 -8.32
CA ALA A 47 4.73 9.49 -7.82
C ALA A 47 3.96 10.17 -8.96
N ARG A 48 4.63 10.50 -10.07
CA ARG A 48 3.97 11.06 -11.26
C ARG A 48 2.98 10.09 -11.89
N GLN A 49 3.36 8.82 -12.06
CA GLN A 49 2.44 7.80 -12.61
C GLN A 49 1.19 7.63 -11.73
N TYR A 50 1.37 7.72 -10.40
CA TYR A 50 0.26 7.66 -9.45
C TYR A 50 -0.70 8.84 -9.63
N THR A 51 -0.18 10.08 -9.62
CA THR A 51 -1.01 11.28 -9.74
C THR A 51 -1.65 11.42 -11.12
N GLU A 52 -0.93 11.08 -12.20
CA GLU A 52 -1.50 11.01 -13.56
C GLU A 52 -2.63 9.98 -13.64
N GLY A 53 -2.45 8.79 -13.05
CA GLY A 53 -3.46 7.74 -13.01
C GLY A 53 -4.72 8.14 -12.24
N LEU A 54 -4.58 9.00 -11.23
CA LEU A 54 -5.70 9.58 -10.48
C LEU A 54 -6.34 10.80 -11.16
N GLY A 55 -5.77 11.30 -12.26
CA GLY A 55 -6.29 12.47 -12.98
C GLY A 55 -5.75 13.82 -12.49
N PHE A 56 -4.63 13.84 -11.76
CA PHE A 56 -3.95 15.03 -11.26
C PHE A 56 -2.55 15.18 -11.88
N PRO A 57 -2.44 15.41 -13.21
CA PRO A 57 -1.14 15.46 -13.91
C PRO A 57 -0.25 16.63 -13.46
N ASP A 58 -0.86 17.69 -12.93
CA ASP A 58 -0.16 18.88 -12.43
C ASP A 58 0.23 18.77 -10.94
N ALA A 59 -0.08 17.64 -10.28
CA ALA A 59 0.32 17.41 -8.90
C ALA A 59 1.82 17.11 -8.83
N GLU A 60 2.51 17.79 -7.90
CA GLU A 60 3.94 17.62 -7.65
C GLU A 60 4.20 17.06 -6.25
N VAL A 61 5.35 16.41 -6.08
CA VAL A 61 5.79 15.92 -4.77
C VAL A 61 6.28 17.09 -3.93
N ALA A 62 5.62 17.35 -2.82
CA ALA A 62 6.08 18.30 -1.82
C ALA A 62 7.33 17.78 -1.10
N ILE A 63 8.28 18.67 -0.83
CA ILE A 63 9.46 18.37 0.00
C ILE A 63 9.15 18.86 1.41
N LEU A 64 9.08 17.93 2.36
CA LEU A 64 8.91 18.23 3.78
C LEU A 64 10.29 18.16 4.45
N VAL A 65 10.62 19.20 5.22
CA VAL A 65 11.99 19.41 5.72
C VAL A 65 12.20 18.77 7.10
N ASP A 66 11.15 18.68 7.90
CA ASP A 66 11.18 18.06 9.22
C ASP A 66 10.06 17.01 9.38
N TRP A 67 10.22 16.21 10.44
CA TRP A 67 9.30 15.12 10.76
C TRP A 67 7.94 15.60 11.25
N ASP A 68 7.87 16.80 11.84
CA ASP A 68 6.62 17.37 12.33
C ASP A 68 5.69 17.74 11.16
N ASP A 69 6.23 18.40 10.12
CA ASP A 69 5.49 18.68 8.89
C ASP A 69 5.10 17.39 8.16
N ALA A 70 5.96 16.36 8.17
CA ALA A 70 5.66 15.05 7.61
C ALA A 70 4.52 14.34 8.34
N ALA A 71 4.53 14.36 9.68
CA ALA A 71 3.46 13.82 10.50
C ALA A 71 2.14 14.58 10.28
N ALA A 72 2.19 15.92 10.31
CA ALA A 72 1.02 16.76 10.07
C ALA A 72 0.40 16.54 8.67
N ALA A 73 1.23 16.34 7.65
CA ALA A 73 0.77 16.01 6.30
C ALA A 73 0.14 14.60 6.23
N ALA A 74 0.73 13.61 6.90
CA ALA A 74 0.21 12.23 6.94
C ALA A 74 -1.10 12.11 7.73
N GLU A 75 -1.24 12.86 8.81
CA GLU A 75 -2.44 12.92 9.64
C GLU A 75 -3.56 13.77 9.03
N HIS A 76 -3.29 14.47 7.92
CA HIS A 76 -4.27 15.31 7.25
C HIS A 76 -5.38 14.46 6.61
N GLN A 77 -6.36 14.12 7.44
CA GLN A 77 -7.55 13.31 7.17
C GLN A 77 -8.59 14.07 6.34
N ASN A 78 -8.17 14.63 5.20
CA ASN A 78 -9.08 15.30 4.28
C ASN A 78 -9.84 14.28 3.42
N TRP A 79 -10.70 13.52 4.10
CA TRP A 79 -11.59 12.49 3.54
C TRP A 79 -12.62 13.06 2.53
N ASN A 80 -12.69 14.38 2.35
CA ASN A 80 -13.54 15.04 1.36
C ASN A 80 -12.71 15.75 0.27
N SER A 81 -11.47 15.31 0.04
CA SER A 81 -10.63 15.84 -1.02
C SER A 81 -10.94 15.17 -2.37
N PRO A 82 -10.78 15.89 -3.50
CA PRO A 82 -10.90 15.28 -4.83
C PRO A 82 -9.96 14.09 -5.05
N ALA A 83 -8.78 14.11 -4.43
CA ALA A 83 -7.82 13.01 -4.50
C ALA A 83 -8.36 11.76 -3.81
N TRP A 84 -8.93 11.91 -2.62
CA TRP A 84 -9.56 10.80 -1.90
C TRP A 84 -10.73 10.20 -2.68
N GLU A 85 -11.61 11.03 -3.26
CA GLU A 85 -12.72 10.56 -4.08
C GLU A 85 -12.24 9.77 -5.30
N ALA A 86 -11.18 10.24 -5.98
CA ALA A 86 -10.59 9.55 -7.12
C ALA A 86 -10.00 8.18 -6.74
N GLU A 87 -9.29 8.11 -5.61
CA GLU A 87 -8.74 6.87 -5.07
C GLU A 87 -9.85 5.88 -4.69
N GLU A 88 -10.92 6.36 -4.05
CA GLU A 88 -12.04 5.52 -3.62
C GLU A 88 -12.84 4.97 -4.81
N LEU A 89 -13.04 5.77 -5.87
CA LEU A 89 -13.64 5.30 -7.12
C LEU A 89 -12.77 4.25 -7.80
N LEU A 90 -11.45 4.47 -7.87
CA LEU A 90 -10.51 3.50 -8.43
C LEU A 90 -10.49 2.20 -7.63
N ARG A 91 -10.50 2.29 -6.30
CA ARG A 91 -10.58 1.14 -5.39
C ARG A 91 -11.86 0.35 -5.64
N SER A 92 -13.00 1.03 -5.76
CA SER A 92 -14.30 0.40 -6.05
C SER A 92 -14.29 -0.35 -7.40
N ASP A 93 -13.78 0.27 -8.46
CA ASP A 93 -13.64 -0.38 -9.79
C ASP A 93 -12.74 -1.63 -9.71
N LEU A 94 -11.57 -1.51 -9.09
CA LEU A 94 -10.63 -2.62 -8.96
C LEU A 94 -11.21 -3.77 -8.13
N THR A 95 -11.96 -3.46 -7.06
CA THR A 95 -12.67 -4.48 -6.27
C THR A 95 -13.73 -5.18 -7.11
N ALA A 96 -14.55 -4.45 -7.86
CA ALA A 96 -15.57 -5.04 -8.72
C ALA A 96 -14.95 -5.99 -9.78
N ARG A 97 -13.88 -5.54 -10.43
CA ARG A 97 -13.15 -6.35 -11.43
C ARG A 97 -12.44 -7.55 -10.82
N ALA A 98 -12.00 -7.47 -9.56
CA ALA A 98 -11.45 -8.61 -8.85
C ALA A 98 -12.54 -9.65 -8.54
N LEU A 99 -13.75 -9.20 -8.20
CA LEU A 99 -14.90 -10.07 -7.94
C LEU A 99 -15.44 -10.77 -9.20
N ASP A 100 -15.11 -10.26 -10.40
CA ASP A 100 -15.40 -10.97 -11.66
C ASP A 100 -14.54 -12.23 -11.86
N ILE A 101 -13.41 -12.34 -11.15
CA ILE A 101 -12.44 -13.44 -11.30
C ILE A 101 -12.21 -14.26 -10.02
N LEU A 102 -12.65 -13.76 -8.87
CA LEU A 102 -12.50 -14.38 -7.57
C LEU A 102 -13.82 -14.25 -6.80
N SER A 103 -14.17 -15.28 -6.04
CA SER A 103 -15.17 -15.14 -4.98
C SER A 103 -14.76 -14.10 -3.94
N GLU A 104 -15.75 -13.54 -3.25
CA GLU A 104 -15.52 -12.58 -2.16
C GLU A 104 -14.65 -13.18 -1.04
N GLU A 105 -14.88 -14.44 -0.70
CA GLU A 105 -14.06 -15.18 0.26
C GLU A 105 -12.60 -15.31 -0.20
N ALA A 106 -12.37 -15.71 -1.45
CA ALA A 106 -11.03 -15.82 -2.02
C ALA A 106 -10.31 -14.47 -2.07
N LEU A 107 -11.02 -13.39 -2.42
CA LEU A 107 -10.48 -12.03 -2.39
C LEU A 107 -10.12 -11.59 -0.96
N GLY A 108 -10.97 -11.86 0.03
CA GLY A 108 -10.71 -11.55 1.44
C GLY A 108 -9.48 -12.30 1.98
N ILE A 109 -9.35 -13.59 1.67
CA ILE A 109 -8.18 -14.39 2.03
C ILE A 109 -6.92 -13.85 1.34
N ALA A 110 -7.01 -13.50 0.06
CA ALA A 110 -5.90 -12.94 -0.69
C ALA A 110 -5.38 -11.62 -0.09
N LEU A 111 -6.29 -10.70 0.27
CA LEU A 111 -5.94 -9.42 0.89
C LEU A 111 -5.30 -9.64 2.27
N THR A 112 -5.86 -10.53 3.08
CA THR A 112 -5.27 -10.91 4.39
C THR A 112 -3.86 -11.49 4.21
N LEU A 113 -3.66 -12.41 3.27
CA LEU A 113 -2.35 -12.96 2.97
C LEU A 113 -1.34 -11.89 2.56
N ILE A 114 -1.76 -10.89 1.77
CA ILE A 114 -0.90 -9.78 1.36
C ILE A 114 -0.53 -8.92 2.58
N ALA A 115 -1.51 -8.57 3.42
CA ALA A 115 -1.29 -7.77 4.62
C ALA A 115 -0.31 -8.45 5.58
N ASP A 116 -0.50 -9.74 5.87
CA ASP A 116 0.39 -10.52 6.73
C ASP A 116 1.85 -10.57 6.22
N ARG A 117 2.03 -10.53 4.89
CA ARG A 117 3.37 -10.57 4.27
C ARG A 117 4.09 -9.23 4.30
N ILE A 118 3.36 -8.13 4.46
CA ILE A 118 3.90 -6.77 4.49
C ILE A 118 4.10 -6.28 5.91
N LEU A 119 3.15 -6.57 6.80
CA LEU A 119 3.07 -5.94 8.12
C LEU A 119 4.37 -6.04 8.90
N GLU A 120 4.90 -7.26 9.05
CA GLU A 120 6.10 -7.49 9.85
C GLU A 120 7.36 -6.88 9.21
N PRO A 121 7.69 -7.13 7.92
CA PRO A 121 8.85 -6.49 7.30
C PRO A 121 8.79 -4.95 7.29
N ALA A 122 7.59 -4.38 7.10
CA ALA A 122 7.42 -2.93 7.12
C ALA A 122 7.61 -2.38 8.55
N ARG A 123 7.07 -3.05 9.56
CA ARG A 123 7.24 -2.69 10.97
C ARG A 123 8.70 -2.76 11.41
N GLU A 124 9.40 -3.86 11.10
CA GLU A 124 10.82 -3.99 11.42
C GLU A 124 11.67 -2.90 10.75
N ALA A 125 11.39 -2.58 9.49
CA ALA A 125 12.09 -1.52 8.77
C ALA A 125 11.79 -0.12 9.35
N MET A 126 10.54 0.13 9.77
CA MET A 126 10.14 1.36 10.44
C MET A 126 10.89 1.52 11.78
N GLU A 127 10.94 0.47 12.60
CA GLU A 127 11.64 0.49 13.89
C GLU A 127 13.14 0.76 13.71
N GLN A 128 13.76 0.12 12.72
CA GLN A 128 15.17 0.37 12.37
C GLN A 128 15.39 1.82 11.91
N ALA A 129 14.50 2.35 11.08
CA ALA A 129 14.59 3.72 10.61
C ALA A 129 14.42 4.73 11.76
N SER A 130 13.43 4.54 12.64
CA SER A 130 13.21 5.40 13.81
C SER A 130 14.44 5.48 14.71
N PHE A 131 15.11 4.33 14.95
CA PHE A 131 16.35 4.30 15.73
C PHE A 131 17.50 5.09 15.05
N ILE A 132 17.62 5.02 13.72
CA ILE A 132 18.67 5.75 12.98
C ILE A 132 18.46 7.27 13.05
N TRP A 133 17.20 7.71 12.99
CA TRP A 133 16.84 9.12 12.91
C TRP A 133 16.47 9.75 14.25
N ASP A 134 16.65 9.02 15.36
CA ASP A 134 16.35 9.46 16.74
C ASP A 134 14.93 10.02 16.88
N VAL A 135 13.99 9.44 16.13
CA VAL A 135 12.57 9.80 16.24
C VAL A 135 12.03 9.10 17.47
N GLU A 136 12.14 9.77 18.63
CA GLU A 136 11.53 9.34 19.87
C GLU A 136 10.00 9.44 19.76
N ASP A 137 9.30 8.37 20.13
CA ASP A 137 7.86 8.40 20.31
C ASP A 137 7.54 9.24 21.56
N GLU A 138 7.18 10.51 21.38
CA GLU A 138 6.77 11.42 22.46
C GLU A 138 5.61 10.83 23.29
N ALA A 139 4.86 9.85 22.76
CA ALA A 139 3.83 9.12 23.52
C ALA A 139 4.41 8.28 24.68
N GLN A 140 5.68 7.86 24.61
CA GLN A 140 6.36 7.17 25.71
C GLN A 140 6.82 8.12 26.84
N LYS A 141 6.81 9.44 26.64
CA LYS A 141 7.18 10.42 27.69
C LYS A 141 6.05 10.71 28.69
N GLN A 142 4.85 10.14 28.50
CA GLN A 142 3.67 10.40 29.35
C GLN A 142 3.22 9.21 30.24
N LEU A 143 4.07 8.20 30.45
CA LEU A 143 3.89 7.15 31.47
C LEU A 143 5.01 7.21 32.52
#